data_AF-A0A1H5S756-F1
#
_entry.id   AF-A0A1H5S756-F1
#
_cell.length_a   1.000
_cell.length_b   1.000
_cell.length_c   1.000
_cell.angle_alpha   90.00
_cell.angle_beta   90.00
_cell.angle_gamma   90.00
#
_symmetry.space_group_name_H-M   'P 1'
#
loop_
_entity.id
_entity.type
_entity.pdbx_description
1 polymer ?
#
loop_
_entity_poly.entity_id
_entity_poly.type
_entity_poly.pdbx_seq_one_letter_code
_entity_poly.pdbx_strand_id
1 'polypeptide(L)'
;MPQSTTSRITVRSLLEQRLRTPRVPTLESACAALAARPLDDTLDELDEVLSGPVSGEAGWRLQVLVSALYHHAGASLQLTEELRALIRAAEARTSKE
;
A
#
# COMPACT_ATOMS: atom_id res chain seq x y z
N MET A 1 6.05 -20.54 23.53
CA MET A 1 4.90 -20.26 22.67
C MET A 1 5.07 -18.87 22.10
N PRO A 2 5.39 -18.69 20.82
CA PRO A 2 5.47 -17.35 20.26
C PRO A 2 4.04 -16.81 20.17
N GLN A 3 3.84 -15.67 20.82
CA GLN A 3 2.59 -14.94 20.84
C GLN A 3 2.26 -14.59 19.39
N SER A 4 1.14 -15.12 18.88
CA SER A 4 0.53 -14.64 17.64
C SER A 4 -0.01 -13.25 17.91
N THR A 5 0.89 -12.27 18.01
CA THR A 5 0.52 -10.87 17.83
C THR A 5 -0.04 -10.82 16.42
N THR A 6 -1.36 -10.71 16.30
CA THR A 6 -2.01 -10.30 15.06
C THR A 6 -1.48 -8.90 14.77
N SER A 7 -0.27 -8.80 14.23
CA SER A 7 0.34 -7.53 13.84
C SER A 7 -0.64 -6.91 12.86
N ARG A 8 -1.27 -5.83 13.30
CA ARG A 8 -2.13 -5.01 12.45
C ARG A 8 -1.27 -4.60 11.26
N ILE A 9 -1.65 -5.06 10.07
CA ILE A 9 -0.93 -4.73 8.86
C ILE A 9 -1.13 -3.25 8.55
N THR A 10 -0.03 -2.53 8.35
CA THR A 10 0.01 -1.12 7.96
C THR A 10 0.53 -0.99 6.53
N VAL A 11 0.27 0.15 5.88
CA VAL A 11 0.83 0.47 4.57
C VAL A 11 2.35 0.44 4.63
N ARG A 12 2.95 0.99 5.70
CA ARG A 12 4.40 0.91 5.91
C ARG A 12 4.89 -0.54 6.03
N SER A 13 4.19 -1.36 6.81
CA SER A 13 4.53 -2.78 6.94
C SER A 13 4.38 -3.52 5.60
N LEU A 14 3.39 -3.19 4.77
CA LEU A 14 3.24 -3.72 3.40
C LEU A 14 4.48 -3.44 2.54
N LEU A 15 5.08 -2.25 2.66
CA LEU A 15 6.27 -1.87 1.91
C LEU A 15 7.54 -2.57 2.40
N GLU A 16 7.67 -2.76 3.71
CA GLU A 16 8.84 -3.39 4.34
C GLU A 16 8.75 -4.93 4.36
N GLN A 17 7.55 -5.48 4.16
CA GLN A 17 7.32 -6.92 4.26
C GLN A 17 8.13 -7.70 3.22
N ARG A 18 8.81 -8.76 3.66
CA ARG A 18 9.39 -9.73 2.74
C ARG A 18 8.29 -10.55 2.10
N LEU A 19 8.13 -10.42 0.78
CA LEU A 19 7.24 -11.25 -0.01
C LEU A 19 7.82 -12.66 -0.12
N ARG A 20 7.14 -13.65 0.46
CA ARG A 20 7.48 -15.06 0.31
C ARG A 20 7.15 -15.52 -1.11
N THR A 21 7.90 -16.45 -1.67
CA THR A 21 7.58 -17.02 -2.98
C THR A 21 6.46 -18.06 -2.84
N PRO A 22 5.36 -17.98 -3.62
CA PRO A 22 5.08 -16.99 -4.66
C PRO A 22 4.69 -15.61 -4.10
N ARG A 23 5.29 -14.55 -4.67
CA ARG A 23 5.21 -13.17 -4.16
C ARG A 23 3.80 -12.56 -4.28
N VAL A 24 3.11 -12.86 -5.37
CA VAL A 24 1.83 -12.23 -5.74
C VAL A 24 0.70 -12.59 -4.75
N PRO A 25 0.42 -13.87 -4.42
CA PRO A 25 -0.64 -14.20 -3.47
C PRO A 25 -0.41 -13.62 -2.07
N THR A 26 0.85 -13.53 -1.66
CA THR A 26 1.25 -12.94 -0.38
C THR A 26 0.96 -11.44 -0.35
N LEU A 27 1.19 -10.73 -1.46
CA LEU A 27 0.90 -9.31 -1.59
C LEU A 27 -0.61 -9.04 -1.67
N GLU A 28 -1.34 -9.80 -2.48
CA GLU A 28 -2.79 -9.66 -2.61
C GLU A 28 -3.50 -9.86 -1.26
N SER A 29 -3.09 -10.87 -0.50
CA SER A 29 -3.64 -11.12 0.85
C SER A 29 -3.37 -9.95 1.80
N ALA A 30 -2.18 -9.35 1.72
CA ALA A 30 -1.80 -8.21 2.52
C ALA A 30 -2.60 -6.95 2.13
N CYS A 31 -2.78 -6.69 0.84
CA CYS A 31 -3.60 -5.59 0.34
C CYS A 31 -5.08 -5.77 0.68
N ALA A 32 -5.61 -6.99 0.60
CA ALA A 32 -6.99 -7.29 1.00
C ALA A 32 -7.21 -7.04 2.51
N ALA A 33 -6.24 -7.42 3.35
CA ALA A 33 -6.29 -7.15 4.78
C ALA A 33 -6.26 -5.64 5.10
N LEU A 34 -5.51 -4.84 4.33
CA LEU A 34 -5.55 -3.38 4.42
C LEU A 34 -6.89 -2.81 3.93
N ALA A 35 -7.41 -3.29 2.80
CA ALA A 35 -8.67 -2.80 2.24
C ALA A 35 -9.91 -3.20 3.05
N ALA A 36 -9.79 -4.16 3.97
CA ALA A 36 -10.84 -4.50 4.93
C ALA A 36 -10.93 -3.52 6.12
N ARG A 37 -9.97 -2.59 6.25
CA ARG A 37 -9.96 -1.54 7.28
C ARG A 37 -10.79 -0.33 6.82
N PRO A 38 -11.13 0.61 7.73
CA PRO A 38 -11.67 1.90 7.33
C PRO A 38 -10.78 2.57 6.27
N LEU A 39 -11.40 3.09 5.23
CA LEU A 39 -10.69 3.71 4.11
C LEU A 39 -9.85 4.90 4.61
N ASP A 40 -10.40 5.74 5.48
CA ASP A 40 -9.72 6.91 6.05
C ASP A 40 -8.41 6.54 6.76
N ASP A 41 -8.39 5.48 7.57
CA ASP A 41 -7.17 5.02 8.24
C ASP A 41 -6.08 4.60 7.22
N THR A 42 -6.49 4.00 6.11
CA THR A 42 -5.55 3.57 5.07
C THR A 42 -5.05 4.76 4.24
N LEU A 43 -5.88 5.78 4.06
CA LEU A 43 -5.51 7.03 3.38
C LEU A 43 -4.52 7.85 4.20
N ASP A 44 -4.72 7.96 5.52
CA ASP A 44 -3.80 8.64 6.43
C ASP A 44 -2.40 7.99 6.40
N GLU A 45 -2.35 6.66 6.46
CA GLU A 45 -1.09 5.92 6.32
C GLU A 45 -0.45 6.05 4.93
N LEU A 46 -1.26 6.15 3.87
CA LEU A 46 -0.78 6.40 2.51
C LEU A 46 -0.15 7.79 2.40
N ASP A 47 -0.76 8.82 2.99
CA ASP A 47 -0.22 10.19 2.98
C ASP A 47 1.13 10.26 3.70
N GLU A 48 1.26 9.61 4.86
CA GLU A 48 2.52 9.54 5.59
C GLU A 48 3.63 8.89 4.77
N VAL A 49 3.32 7.78 4.10
CA VAL A 49 4.28 7.05 3.25
C VAL A 49 4.64 7.86 2.00
N LEU A 50 3.65 8.48 1.36
CA LEU A 50 3.82 9.28 0.14
C LEU A 50 4.50 10.62 0.40
N SER A 51 4.59 11.06 1.66
CA SER A 51 5.43 12.20 2.06
C SER A 51 6.93 11.87 2.05
N GLY A 52 7.29 10.59 2.09
CA GLY A 52 8.67 10.10 2.03
C GLY A 52 9.13 9.68 0.62
N PRO A 53 10.38 9.17 0.52
CA PRO A 53 10.88 8.58 -0.71
C PRO A 53 10.21 7.22 -0.97
N VAL A 54 9.83 6.97 -2.22
CA VAL A 54 9.18 5.74 -2.67
C VAL A 54 10.04 5.10 -3.75
N SER A 55 10.58 3.91 -3.45
CA SER A 55 11.31 3.09 -4.41
C SER A 55 10.35 2.49 -5.45
N GLY A 56 10.85 2.07 -6.62
CA GLY A 56 10.00 1.45 -7.65
C GLY A 56 9.29 0.17 -7.19
N GLU A 57 9.91 -0.63 -6.29
CA GLU A 57 9.23 -1.78 -5.69
C GLU A 57 8.10 -1.35 -4.75
N ALA A 58 8.33 -0.31 -3.94
CA ALA A 58 7.31 0.26 -3.08
C ALA A 58 6.15 0.84 -3.91
N GLY A 59 6.45 1.59 -4.96
CA GLY A 59 5.46 2.14 -5.89
C GLY A 59 4.59 1.05 -6.52
N TRP A 60 5.19 -0.05 -6.98
CA TRP A 60 4.44 -1.20 -7.47
C TRP A 60 3.50 -1.80 -6.41
N ARG A 61 3.96 -1.98 -5.17
CA ARG A 61 3.13 -2.50 -4.06
C ARG A 61 1.96 -1.55 -3.75
N LEU A 62 2.20 -0.23 -3.75
CA LEU A 62 1.16 0.78 -3.55
C LEU A 62 0.11 0.76 -4.68
N GLN A 63 0.51 0.55 -5.93
CA GLN A 63 -0.45 0.41 -7.04
C GLN A 63 -1.37 -0.81 -6.88
N VAL A 64 -0.85 -1.93 -6.37
CA VAL A 64 -1.65 -3.11 -6.04
C VAL A 64 -2.62 -2.79 -4.89
N LEU A 65 -2.16 -2.08 -3.85
CA LEU A 65 -3.02 -1.63 -2.75
C LEU A 65 -4.15 -0.72 -3.24
N VAL A 66 -3.86 0.29 -4.08
CA VAL A 66 -4.89 1.17 -4.67
C VAL A 66 -5.94 0.37 -5.43
N SER A 67 -5.52 -0.67 -6.17
CA SER A 67 -6.46 -1.55 -6.86
C SER A 67 -7.32 -2.34 -5.87
N ALA A 68 -6.75 -2.82 -4.77
CA ALA A 68 -7.51 -3.49 -3.72
C ALA A 68 -8.50 -2.53 -3.02
N LEU A 69 -8.13 -1.27 -2.78
CA LEU A 69 -9.03 -0.27 -2.20
C LEU A 69 -10.22 0.03 -3.11
N TYR A 70 -10.00 0.10 -4.43
CA TYR A 70 -11.08 0.24 -5.40
C TYR A 70 -12.05 -0.95 -5.36
N HIS A 71 -11.53 -2.18 -5.35
CA HIS A 71 -12.36 -3.38 -5.42
C HIS A 71 -13.03 -3.77 -4.10
N HIS A 72 -12.39 -3.52 -2.95
CA HIS A 72 -12.82 -4.04 -1.65
C HIS A 72 -13.26 -2.96 -0.67
N ALA A 73 -12.66 -1.76 -0.71
CA ALA A 73 -12.96 -0.67 0.21
C ALA A 73 -13.94 0.37 -0.38
N GLY A 74 -14.34 0.23 -1.64
CA GLY A 74 -15.23 1.17 -2.32
C GLY A 74 -14.61 2.53 -2.59
N ALA A 75 -13.28 2.61 -2.72
CA ALA A 75 -12.61 3.85 -3.13
C ALA A 75 -13.14 4.30 -4.49
N SER A 76 -13.43 5.60 -4.64
CA SER A 76 -13.92 6.14 -5.91
C SER A 76 -12.85 6.08 -6.99
N LEU A 77 -13.29 6.06 -8.27
CA LEU A 77 -12.36 6.11 -9.39
C LEU A 77 -11.46 7.34 -9.31
N GLN A 78 -12.04 8.52 -9.02
CA GLN A 78 -11.29 9.76 -8.86
C GLN A 78 -10.20 9.64 -7.78
N LEU A 79 -10.56 9.13 -6.60
CA LEU A 79 -9.60 8.94 -5.51
C LEU A 79 -8.46 8.00 -5.92
N THR A 80 -8.75 6.93 -6.66
CA THR A 80 -7.71 6.00 -7.11
C THR A 80 -6.78 6.61 -8.16
N GLU A 81 -7.27 7.53 -9.00
CA GLU A 81 -6.45 8.27 -9.95
C GLU A 81 -5.53 9.27 -9.24
N GLU A 82 -6.05 9.97 -8.23
CA GLU A 82 -5.28 10.89 -7.38
C GLU A 82 -4.15 10.14 -6.67
N LEU A 83 -4.45 9.01 -6.01
CA LEU A 83 -3.45 8.18 -5.34
C LEU A 83 -2.37 7.68 -6.32
N ARG A 84 -2.76 7.23 -7.52
CA ARG A 84 -1.80 6.83 -8.56
C ARG A 84 -0.91 7.98 -9.01
N ALA A 85 -1.44 9.19 -9.11
CA ALA A 85 -0.65 10.36 -9.44
C ALA A 85 0.35 10.70 -8.33
N LEU A 86 -0.06 10.63 -7.06
CA LEU A 86 0.81 10.85 -5.91
C LEU A 86 1.94 9.82 -5.84
N ILE A 87 1.64 8.54 -6.08
CA ILE A 87 2.66 7.47 -6.14
C ILE A 87 3.71 7.79 -7.20
N ARG A 88 3.28 8.11 -8.43
CA ARG A 88 4.22 8.46 -9.52
C ARG A 88 5.05 9.70 -9.19
N ALA A 89 4.45 10.69 -8.54
CA ALA A 89 5.17 11.89 -8.11
C ALA A 89 6.22 11.55 -7.05
N ALA A 90 5.90 10.69 -6.08
CA ALA A 90 6.83 10.24 -5.06
C ALA A 90 8.01 9.43 -5.67
N GLU A 91 7.72 8.51 -6.58
CA GLU A 91 8.75 7.74 -7.33
C GLU A 91 9.68 8.66 -8.13
N ALA A 92 9.12 9.67 -8.78
CA ALA A 92 9.87 10.65 -9.57
C ALA A 92 10.76 11.56 -8.70
N ARG A 93 10.37 11.86 -7.45
CA ARG A 93 11.21 12.60 -6.49
C ARG A 93 12.41 11.73 -6.08
N THR A 94 12.18 10.47 -5.73
CA THR A 94 13.23 9.54 -5.30
C THR A 94 14.23 9.22 -6.40
N SER A 95 13.82 9.26 -7.67
CA SER A 95 14.73 9.00 -8.80
C SER A 95 15.66 10.17 -9.14
N LYS A 96 15.46 11.34 -8.52
CA LYS A 96 16.28 12.55 -8.73
C LYS A 96 17.33 12.78 -7.65
N GLU A 97 17.28 12.02 -6.56
CA GLU A 97 18.27 12.02 -5.47
C GLU A 97 19.32 10.93 -5.68
#